data_AF-A0A178K7I2-F1
#
_entry.id   AF-A0A178K7I2-F1
#
_cell.length_a   1.000
_cell.length_b   1.000
_cell.length_c   1.000
_cell.angle_alpha   90.00
_cell.angle_beta   90.00
_cell.angle_gamma   90.00
#
_symmetry.space_group_name_H-M   'P 1'
#
loop_
_entity.id
_entity.type
_entity.pdbx_description
1 polymer ?
#
loop_
_entity_poly.entity_id
_entity_poly.type
_entity_poly.pdbx_seq_one_letter_code
_entity_poly.pdbx_strand_id
1 'polypeptide(L)'
;MVQVLRQARWLFIACLSFLVACSSKTPLTKAPELYFKQSTLAFIDLNETRRNGAVVDKGLFYPKDTYSFTYRYCAVSPESALNDIAEYQQLAKRTCDANGGKLVHQQTGTWCVNNANTSDEFPIFYARISSTELWADLCLDGPFVTLRVVENTNAPADEWLASAKVLGYQPYTATRQLVSSNDSYGQLYQAPATPVEDIDMWDQESLYIYNSPGQTVCLYNQENTNQLGHTYQGVVENVNLGKVRVLVTRKLKGDIRTAPTLELQHWHDRAYITAPAQSWFVCG
;
A
#
# COMPACT_ATOMS: atom_id res chain seq x y z
N MET A 1 10.21 -83.23 -33.96
CA MET A 1 8.95 -82.47 -33.77
C MET A 1 9.09 -81.53 -32.59
N VAL A 2 10.07 -80.61 -32.69
CA VAL A 2 10.50 -79.67 -31.65
C VAL A 2 10.75 -78.36 -32.41
N GLN A 3 9.70 -77.68 -32.84
CA GLN A 3 9.87 -76.37 -33.52
C GLN A 3 8.58 -75.56 -33.72
N VAL A 4 7.52 -75.78 -32.92
CA VAL A 4 6.26 -75.00 -33.07
C VAL A 4 5.84 -74.26 -31.79
N LEU A 5 6.56 -74.44 -30.66
CA LEU A 5 6.18 -73.85 -29.36
C LEU A 5 7.07 -72.69 -28.88
N ARG A 6 7.93 -72.12 -29.74
CA ARG A 6 8.82 -70.98 -29.36
C ARG A 6 8.56 -69.66 -30.07
N GLN A 7 7.61 -69.59 -31.02
CA GLN A 7 7.30 -68.36 -31.77
C GLN A 7 6.04 -67.60 -31.29
N ALA A 8 5.34 -68.09 -30.27
CA ALA A 8 4.14 -67.42 -29.72
C ALA A 8 4.42 -66.55 -28.47
N ARG A 9 5.68 -66.37 -28.07
CA ARG A 9 6.06 -65.53 -26.91
C ARG A 9 6.70 -64.19 -27.29
N TRP A 10 7.02 -63.97 -28.56
CA TRP A 10 7.74 -62.79 -29.04
C TRP A 10 6.87 -61.76 -29.78
N LEU A 11 5.55 -61.97 -29.85
CA LEU A 11 4.61 -61.02 -30.47
C LEU A 11 3.72 -60.27 -29.47
N PHE A 12 3.70 -60.66 -28.19
CA PHE A 12 3.01 -59.89 -27.14
C PHE A 12 3.90 -58.84 -26.44
N ILE A 13 5.20 -58.83 -26.73
CA ILE A 13 6.16 -57.88 -26.13
C ILE A 13 6.34 -56.62 -27.00
N ALA A 14 5.92 -56.65 -28.27
CA ALA A 14 6.07 -55.51 -29.18
C ALA A 14 4.89 -54.52 -29.17
N CYS A 15 3.78 -54.82 -28.49
CA CYS A 15 2.59 -53.95 -28.43
C CYS A 15 2.43 -53.20 -27.08
N LEU A 16 3.37 -53.40 -26.13
CA LEU A 16 3.38 -52.72 -24.83
C LEU A 16 4.48 -51.66 -24.69
N SER A 17 5.17 -51.34 -25.80
CA SER A 17 6.30 -50.38 -25.81
C SER A 17 5.91 -48.97 -26.25
N PHE A 18 4.61 -48.65 -26.37
CA PHE A 18 4.12 -47.32 -26.76
C PHE A 18 3.39 -46.54 -25.66
N LEU A 19 3.51 -46.94 -24.39
CA LEU A 19 2.88 -46.24 -23.25
C LEU A 19 3.85 -45.85 -22.13
N VAL A 20 5.09 -45.49 -22.48
CA VAL A 20 5.96 -44.73 -21.57
C VAL A 20 6.36 -43.42 -22.26
N ALA A 21 5.36 -42.63 -22.63
CA ALA A 21 5.54 -41.19 -22.68
C ALA A 21 5.62 -40.73 -21.22
N CYS A 22 6.83 -40.33 -20.80
CA CYS A 22 7.12 -39.73 -19.51
C CYS A 22 6.12 -38.61 -19.19
N SER A 23 5.09 -38.92 -18.42
CA SER A 23 4.39 -37.93 -17.61
C SER A 23 5.16 -37.77 -16.30
N SER A 24 6.42 -37.37 -16.40
CA SER A 24 7.09 -36.68 -15.30
C SER A 24 6.45 -35.29 -15.23
N LYS A 25 5.26 -35.23 -14.62
CA LYS A 25 4.93 -34.04 -13.83
C LYS A 25 5.99 -34.03 -12.73
N THR A 26 7.10 -33.35 -12.98
CA THR A 26 7.89 -32.78 -11.89
C THR A 26 6.85 -32.13 -10.98
N PRO A 27 6.75 -32.51 -9.70
CA PRO A 27 6.03 -31.66 -8.78
C PRO A 27 6.79 -30.34 -8.90
N LEU A 28 6.15 -29.30 -9.43
CA LEU A 28 6.57 -27.94 -9.10
C LEU A 28 6.44 -27.90 -7.58
N THR A 29 7.51 -28.25 -6.88
CA THR A 29 7.71 -27.85 -5.50
C THR A 29 7.56 -26.35 -5.55
N LYS A 30 6.38 -25.85 -5.12
CA LYS A 30 6.24 -24.45 -4.75
C LYS A 30 7.48 -24.12 -3.94
N ALA A 31 8.24 -23.11 -4.37
CA ALA A 31 9.34 -22.61 -3.57
C ALA A 31 8.81 -22.37 -2.15
N PRO A 32 9.59 -22.66 -1.09
CA PRO A 32 9.16 -22.37 0.26
C PRO A 32 8.74 -20.90 0.31
N GLU A 33 7.52 -20.63 0.79
CA GLU A 33 7.03 -19.26 0.94
C GLU A 33 7.99 -18.50 1.86
N LEU A 34 8.63 -17.46 1.32
CA LEU A 34 9.55 -16.61 2.06
C LEU A 34 8.75 -15.52 2.76
N TYR A 35 8.75 -15.57 4.10
CA TYR A 35 8.12 -14.55 4.91
C TYR A 35 8.90 -13.24 4.85
N PHE A 36 8.29 -12.20 4.30
CA PHE A 36 8.89 -10.88 4.17
C PHE A 36 9.15 -10.23 5.53
N LYS A 37 8.38 -10.56 6.57
CA LYS A 37 8.69 -10.15 7.95
C LYS A 37 10.08 -10.61 8.38
N GLN A 38 10.48 -11.84 8.06
CA GLN A 38 11.81 -12.36 8.40
C GLN A 38 12.90 -11.64 7.61
N SER A 39 12.69 -11.42 6.31
CA SER A 39 13.61 -10.62 5.48
C SER A 39 13.77 -9.19 6.02
N THR A 40 12.69 -8.59 6.51
CA THR A 40 12.70 -7.25 7.11
C THR A 40 13.49 -7.21 8.41
N LEU A 41 13.33 -8.21 9.28
CA LEU A 41 14.12 -8.31 10.51
C LEU A 41 15.61 -8.47 10.20
N ALA A 42 15.96 -9.33 9.23
CA ALA A 42 17.34 -9.47 8.77
C ALA A 42 17.88 -8.14 8.21
N PHE A 43 17.08 -7.39 7.44
CA PHE A 43 17.45 -6.06 6.95
C PHE A 43 17.74 -5.08 8.09
N ILE A 44 16.91 -5.08 9.14
CA ILE A 44 17.14 -4.24 10.33
C ILE A 44 18.45 -4.62 11.01
N ASP A 45 18.74 -5.92 11.12
CA ASP A 45 19.93 -6.44 11.80
C ASP A 45 21.25 -6.25 11.03
N LEU A 46 21.23 -5.78 9.77
CA LEU A 46 22.45 -5.54 9.00
C LEU A 46 23.16 -4.21 9.32
N ASN A 47 22.51 -3.31 10.06
CA ASN A 47 23.03 -1.97 10.33
C ASN A 47 22.70 -1.55 11.77
N GLU A 48 23.69 -1.08 12.54
CA GLU A 48 23.49 -0.66 13.94
C GLU A 48 22.49 0.50 14.07
N THR A 49 22.49 1.44 13.10
CA THR A 49 21.53 2.55 13.04
C THR A 49 20.11 2.01 12.96
N ARG A 50 19.89 1.02 12.10
CA ARG A 50 18.59 0.36 11.95
C ARG A 50 18.25 -0.40 13.22
N ARG A 51 19.19 -1.18 13.78
CA ARG A 51 18.99 -2.00 14.98
C ARG A 51 18.61 -1.19 16.22
N ASN A 52 19.08 0.05 16.32
CA ASN A 52 18.79 0.97 17.43
C ASN A 52 17.40 1.63 17.34
N GLY A 53 16.58 1.23 16.37
CA GLY A 53 15.17 1.63 16.30
C GLY A 53 14.27 0.89 17.29
N ALA A 54 12.97 1.12 17.15
CA ALA A 54 11.94 0.51 17.98
C ALA A 54 10.77 -0.03 17.13
N VAL A 55 10.18 -1.12 17.61
CA VAL A 55 8.89 -1.62 17.11
C VAL A 55 7.79 -0.70 17.65
N VAL A 56 6.88 -0.25 16.78
CA VAL A 56 5.83 0.75 17.11
C VAL A 56 4.43 0.21 16.78
N ASP A 57 4.24 -1.10 16.90
CA ASP A 57 2.92 -1.74 16.76
C ASP A 57 1.98 -1.22 17.86
N LYS A 58 1.33 -0.09 17.61
CA LYS A 58 0.42 0.61 18.53
C LYS A 58 -1.05 0.34 18.16
N GLY A 59 -1.38 -0.86 17.71
CA GLY A 59 -2.65 -1.17 17.09
C GLY A 59 -3.55 -2.11 17.88
N LEU A 60 -4.01 -1.72 19.09
CA LEU A 60 -4.99 -2.46 19.92
C LEU A 60 -6.30 -2.91 19.20
N PHE A 61 -6.52 -2.49 17.96
CA PHE A 61 -7.65 -2.89 17.13
C PHE A 61 -7.25 -4.07 16.24
N TYR A 62 -7.68 -5.28 16.65
CA TYR A 62 -7.63 -6.48 15.83
C TYR A 62 -8.32 -6.20 14.47
N PRO A 63 -7.72 -6.57 13.33
CA PRO A 63 -6.61 -7.51 13.15
C PRO A 63 -5.21 -6.87 12.95
N LYS A 64 -5.00 -5.60 13.32
CA LYS A 64 -3.77 -4.87 12.97
C LYS A 64 -2.50 -5.50 13.56
N ASP A 65 -2.50 -5.93 14.82
CA ASP A 65 -1.31 -6.48 15.47
C ASP A 65 -0.93 -7.89 14.97
N THR A 66 -1.90 -8.66 14.44
CA THR A 66 -1.66 -10.03 13.94
C THR A 66 -0.94 -10.04 12.60
N TYR A 67 -1.27 -9.08 11.73
CA TYR A 67 -0.80 -9.07 10.35
C TYR A 67 0.17 -7.94 10.06
N SER A 68 0.25 -6.89 10.88
CA SER A 68 1.10 -5.73 10.63
C SER A 68 2.29 -5.70 11.58
N PHE A 69 3.43 -5.31 11.03
CA PHE A 69 4.65 -5.00 11.78
C PHE A 69 5.14 -3.62 11.36
N THR A 70 5.33 -2.72 12.31
CA THR A 70 5.85 -1.36 12.10
C THR A 70 7.11 -1.14 12.92
N TYR A 71 8.19 -0.72 12.26
CA TYR A 71 9.47 -0.46 12.89
C TYR A 71 9.96 0.93 12.52
N ARG A 72 10.56 1.65 13.47
CA ARG A 72 11.00 3.03 13.26
C ARG A 72 12.39 3.26 13.83
N TYR A 73 13.20 4.03 13.12
CA TYR A 73 14.56 4.37 13.54
C TYR A 73 14.95 5.76 13.02
N CYS A 74 15.99 6.34 13.61
CA CYS A 74 16.61 7.58 13.13
C CYS A 74 17.73 7.22 12.17
N ALA A 75 17.66 7.67 10.92
CA ALA A 75 18.78 7.53 9.99
C ALA A 75 19.90 8.52 10.33
N VAL A 76 21.14 8.20 9.95
CA VAL A 76 22.33 9.04 10.24
C VAL A 76 22.37 10.30 9.37
N SER A 77 21.75 10.25 8.19
CA SER A 77 21.67 11.38 7.25
C SER A 77 20.53 11.19 6.25
N PRO A 78 20.08 12.24 5.54
CA PRO A 78 19.14 12.11 4.43
C PRO A 78 19.56 11.11 3.36
N GLU A 79 20.85 11.09 2.99
CA GLU A 79 21.40 10.17 1.99
C GLU A 79 21.33 8.72 2.48
N SER A 80 21.65 8.47 3.75
CA SER A 80 21.54 7.11 4.33
C SER A 80 20.09 6.60 4.32
N ALA A 81 19.12 7.47 4.59
CA ALA A 81 17.71 7.11 4.52
C ALA A 81 17.25 6.79 3.10
N LEU A 82 17.71 7.56 2.10
CA LEU A 82 17.42 7.28 0.69
C LEU A 82 18.01 5.93 0.24
N ASN A 83 19.24 5.62 0.68
CA ASN A 83 19.87 4.33 0.40
C ASN A 83 19.11 3.17 1.04
N ASP A 84 18.74 3.30 2.32
CA ASP A 84 17.94 2.29 3.03
C ASP A 84 16.58 2.06 2.33
N ILE A 85 15.95 3.12 1.84
CA ILE A 85 14.69 3.03 1.06
C ILE A 85 14.90 2.20 -0.21
N ALA A 86 15.94 2.50 -0.97
CA ALA A 86 16.25 1.79 -2.21
C ALA A 86 16.57 0.31 -1.95
N GLU A 87 17.40 0.01 -0.94
CA GLU A 87 17.73 -1.36 -0.54
C GLU A 87 16.50 -2.16 -0.11
N TYR A 88 15.60 -1.54 0.67
CA TYR A 88 14.40 -2.21 1.18
C TYR A 88 13.39 -2.49 0.06
N GLN A 89 13.26 -1.60 -0.92
CA GLN A 89 12.43 -1.85 -2.10
C GLN A 89 12.98 -3.02 -2.95
N GLN A 90 14.29 -3.09 -3.14
CA GLN A 90 14.92 -4.21 -3.84
C GLN A 90 14.71 -5.53 -3.08
N LEU A 91 14.80 -5.49 -1.74
CA LEU A 91 14.51 -6.63 -0.90
C LEU A 91 13.07 -7.10 -1.09
N ALA A 92 12.09 -6.19 -1.02
CA ALA A 92 10.69 -6.50 -1.27
C ALA A 92 10.47 -7.13 -2.65
N LYS A 93 11.13 -6.61 -3.69
CA LYS A 93 11.06 -7.18 -5.04
C LYS A 93 11.61 -8.60 -5.09
N ARG A 94 12.83 -8.81 -4.59
CA ARG A 94 13.47 -10.14 -4.58
C ARG A 94 12.63 -11.17 -3.81
N THR A 95 12.10 -10.78 -2.65
CA THR A 95 11.22 -11.65 -1.87
C THR A 95 9.90 -11.91 -2.60
N CYS A 96 9.33 -10.92 -3.29
CA CYS A 96 8.11 -11.11 -4.06
C CYS A 96 8.31 -12.04 -5.27
N ASP A 97 9.37 -11.81 -6.05
CA ASP A 97 9.72 -12.65 -7.20
C ASP A 97 9.98 -14.10 -6.76
N ALA A 98 10.67 -14.29 -5.63
CA ALA A 98 10.95 -15.62 -5.07
C ALA A 98 9.70 -16.36 -4.59
N ASN A 99 8.65 -15.62 -4.18
CA ASN A 99 7.34 -16.16 -3.85
C ASN A 99 6.45 -16.39 -5.09
N GLY A 100 6.96 -16.16 -6.30
CA GLY A 100 6.18 -16.26 -7.55
C GLY A 100 5.15 -15.14 -7.73
N GLY A 101 5.22 -14.09 -6.90
CA GLY A 101 4.34 -12.95 -6.96
C GLY A 101 4.82 -11.85 -7.91
N LYS A 102 4.03 -10.79 -8.02
CA LYS A 102 4.42 -9.53 -8.65
C LYS A 102 4.15 -8.39 -7.70
N LEU A 103 5.05 -7.40 -7.67
CA LEU A 103 4.78 -6.17 -6.97
C LEU A 103 3.70 -5.38 -7.71
N VAL A 104 2.78 -4.83 -6.93
CA VAL A 104 1.71 -3.94 -7.32
C VAL A 104 1.84 -2.72 -6.44
N HIS A 105 1.90 -1.56 -7.07
CA HIS A 105 1.90 -0.34 -6.30
C HIS A 105 0.51 0.28 -6.22
N GLN A 106 0.13 0.71 -5.03
CA GLN A 106 -1.16 1.32 -4.72
C GLN A 106 -0.95 2.61 -3.92
N GLN A 107 -1.97 3.47 -3.88
CA GLN A 107 -1.92 4.72 -3.10
C GLN A 107 -1.59 4.49 -1.62
N THR A 108 -1.98 3.33 -1.07
CA THR A 108 -1.73 2.95 0.33
C THR A 108 -0.33 2.37 0.55
N GLY A 109 0.38 2.00 -0.52
CA GLY A 109 1.74 1.46 -0.54
C GLY A 109 1.88 0.27 -1.50
N THR A 110 2.96 -0.50 -1.33
CA THR A 110 3.32 -1.58 -2.25
C THR A 110 2.90 -2.94 -1.72
N TRP A 111 2.23 -3.72 -2.55
CA TRP A 111 1.80 -5.09 -2.26
C TRP A 111 2.49 -6.08 -3.20
N CYS A 112 2.93 -7.21 -2.68
CA CYS A 112 3.22 -8.39 -3.48
C CYS A 112 1.94 -9.20 -3.64
N VAL A 113 1.57 -9.56 -4.86
CA VAL A 113 0.35 -10.33 -5.14
C VAL A 113 0.64 -11.53 -6.03
N ASN A 114 -0.10 -12.61 -5.84
CA ASN A 114 -0.20 -13.72 -6.78
C ASN A 114 -1.24 -13.41 -7.86
N ASN A 115 -1.07 -14.00 -9.06
CA ASN A 115 -1.97 -13.84 -10.20
C ASN A 115 -2.29 -12.37 -10.51
N ALA A 116 -1.28 -11.51 -10.49
CA ALA A 116 -1.50 -10.08 -10.70
C ALA A 116 -2.25 -9.81 -12.02
N ASN A 117 -3.20 -8.89 -11.96
CA ASN A 117 -4.10 -8.50 -13.04
C ASN A 117 -5.12 -9.55 -13.50
N THR A 118 -5.53 -10.44 -12.61
CA THR A 118 -6.64 -11.38 -12.87
C THR A 118 -7.72 -11.27 -11.80
N SER A 119 -8.87 -11.90 -12.03
CA SER A 119 -9.92 -12.06 -11.02
C SER A 119 -9.46 -12.86 -9.80
N ASP A 120 -8.39 -13.64 -9.95
CA ASP A 120 -7.85 -14.56 -8.95
C ASP A 120 -6.67 -13.95 -8.20
N GLU A 121 -6.53 -12.62 -8.28
CA GLU A 121 -5.46 -11.89 -7.64
C GLU A 121 -5.57 -11.94 -6.11
N PHE A 122 -4.45 -12.26 -5.46
CA PHE A 122 -4.42 -12.49 -4.03
C PHE A 122 -3.18 -11.86 -3.37
N PRO A 123 -3.32 -11.11 -2.27
CA PRO A 123 -2.18 -10.47 -1.61
C PRO A 123 -1.30 -11.52 -0.90
N ILE A 124 0.01 -11.37 -1.01
CA ILE A 124 1.01 -12.17 -0.28
C ILE A 124 1.51 -11.37 0.91
N PHE A 125 2.08 -10.19 0.66
CA PHE A 125 2.53 -9.26 1.69
C PHE A 125 2.49 -7.81 1.20
N TYR A 126 2.63 -6.88 2.13
CA TYR A 126 2.81 -5.45 1.93
C TYR A 126 4.19 -5.03 2.43
N ALA A 127 4.82 -4.13 1.70
CA ALA A 127 6.09 -3.52 2.08
C ALA A 127 6.01 -2.00 1.89
N ARG A 128 6.36 -1.24 2.92
CA ARG A 128 6.55 0.20 2.83
C ARG A 128 7.72 0.64 3.68
N ILE A 129 8.51 1.53 3.11
CA ILE A 129 9.51 2.33 3.82
C ILE A 129 9.29 3.79 3.44
N SER A 130 9.38 4.69 4.41
CA SER A 130 9.32 6.13 4.17
C SER A 130 10.18 6.88 5.18
N SER A 131 10.91 7.87 4.70
CA SER A 131 11.45 8.95 5.53
C SER A 131 10.39 10.06 5.61
N THR A 132 10.14 10.57 6.82
CA THR A 132 9.21 11.69 7.02
C THR A 132 9.86 12.77 7.88
N GLU A 133 9.86 14.01 7.41
CA GLU A 133 10.27 15.17 8.21
C GLU A 133 9.25 15.52 9.31
N LEU A 134 8.02 15.01 9.21
CA LEU A 134 6.93 15.26 10.19
C LEU A 134 7.25 14.80 11.62
N TRP A 135 8.32 14.04 11.81
CA TRP A 135 8.83 13.59 13.10
C TRP A 135 10.33 13.90 13.26
N ALA A 136 10.86 14.87 12.51
CA ALA A 136 12.27 15.26 12.55
C ALA A 136 12.72 15.63 13.98
N ASP A 137 11.83 16.19 14.81
CA ASP A 137 12.12 16.53 16.21
C ASP A 137 12.48 15.31 17.09
N LEU A 138 12.16 14.08 16.66
CA LEU A 138 12.54 12.85 17.35
C LEU A 138 13.95 12.37 16.99
N CYS A 139 14.53 12.86 15.90
CA CYS A 139 15.84 12.46 15.41
C CYS A 139 16.72 13.68 15.21
N LEU A 140 17.60 13.93 16.19
CA LEU A 140 18.47 15.11 16.21
C LEU A 140 19.45 15.15 15.02
N ASP A 141 19.90 13.98 14.56
CA ASP A 141 21.02 13.86 13.63
C ASP A 141 20.62 13.46 12.19
N GLY A 142 19.32 13.22 11.92
CA GLY A 142 18.88 12.81 10.59
C GLY A 142 17.38 12.50 10.50
N PRO A 143 16.87 12.06 9.34
CA PRO A 143 15.44 11.88 9.16
C PRO A 143 14.90 10.66 9.90
N PHE A 144 13.65 10.75 10.35
CA PHE A 144 12.92 9.65 10.93
C PHE A 144 12.42 8.69 9.85
N VAL A 145 12.81 7.42 9.93
CA VAL A 145 12.44 6.37 8.98
C VAL A 145 11.41 5.44 9.60
N THR A 146 10.38 5.10 8.82
CA THR A 146 9.35 4.13 9.19
C THR A 146 9.28 3.00 8.18
N LEU A 147 9.47 1.78 8.65
CA LEU A 147 9.21 0.52 7.96
C LEU A 147 7.84 0.00 8.36
N ARG A 148 7.08 -0.52 7.39
CA ARG A 148 5.82 -1.22 7.63
C ARG A 148 5.70 -2.44 6.74
N VAL A 149 5.41 -3.57 7.38
CA VAL A 149 5.08 -4.86 6.78
C VAL A 149 3.64 -5.19 7.10
N VAL A 150 2.91 -5.74 6.14
CA VAL A 150 1.64 -6.44 6.40
C VAL A 150 1.72 -7.80 5.73
N GLU A 151 1.64 -8.89 6.48
CA GLU A 151 1.84 -10.24 5.96
C GLU A 151 0.99 -11.24 6.75
N ASN A 152 0.46 -12.24 6.04
CA ASN A 152 -0.16 -13.38 6.69
C ASN A 152 0.88 -14.47 6.94
N THR A 153 1.09 -14.80 8.21
CA THR A 153 1.96 -15.91 8.56
C THR A 153 1.17 -17.21 8.79
N ASN A 154 -0.09 -17.14 9.25
CA ASN A 154 -0.76 -18.28 9.87
C ASN A 154 -2.28 -18.40 9.60
N ALA A 155 -2.95 -17.36 9.11
CA ALA A 155 -4.40 -17.29 9.03
C ALA A 155 -4.96 -17.92 7.74
N PRO A 156 -6.22 -18.38 7.76
CA PRO A 156 -6.93 -18.82 6.56
C PRO A 156 -6.95 -17.75 5.45
N ALA A 157 -7.00 -18.20 4.19
CA ALA A 157 -6.86 -17.31 3.03
C ALA A 157 -8.01 -16.28 2.92
N ASP A 158 -9.22 -16.65 3.29
CA ASP A 158 -10.40 -15.78 3.32
C ASP A 158 -10.29 -14.70 4.41
N GLU A 159 -9.87 -15.09 5.62
CA GLU A 159 -9.60 -14.15 6.72
C GLU A 159 -8.48 -13.17 6.36
N TRP A 160 -7.41 -13.68 5.75
CA TRP A 160 -6.30 -12.86 5.30
C TRP A 160 -6.73 -11.86 4.24
N LEU A 161 -7.47 -12.29 3.21
CA LEU A 161 -7.94 -11.38 2.17
C LEU A 161 -8.85 -10.29 2.72
N ALA A 162 -9.74 -10.63 3.67
CA ALA A 162 -10.58 -9.65 4.34
C ALA A 162 -9.74 -8.65 5.15
N SER A 163 -8.74 -9.14 5.88
CA SER A 163 -7.84 -8.33 6.69
C SER A 163 -6.94 -7.43 5.85
N ALA A 164 -6.39 -7.95 4.74
CA ALA A 164 -5.57 -7.19 3.81
C ALA A 164 -6.35 -5.98 3.26
N LYS A 165 -7.63 -6.16 2.91
CA LYS A 165 -8.50 -5.05 2.48
C LYS A 165 -8.65 -3.97 3.56
N VAL A 166 -8.89 -4.37 4.81
CA VAL A 166 -8.95 -3.44 5.96
C VAL A 166 -7.62 -2.71 6.17
N LEU A 167 -6.50 -3.37 5.86
CA LEU A 167 -5.15 -2.84 6.01
C LEU A 167 -4.69 -2.00 4.80
N GLY A 168 -5.55 -1.84 3.79
CA GLY A 168 -5.37 -0.93 2.68
C GLY A 168 -5.07 -1.61 1.34
N TYR A 169 -5.15 -2.93 1.23
CA TYR A 169 -5.07 -3.64 -0.05
C TYR A 169 -6.31 -3.36 -0.89
N GLN A 170 -6.08 -2.92 -2.13
CA GLN A 170 -7.11 -2.73 -3.14
C GLN A 170 -7.02 -3.88 -4.16
N PRO A 171 -8.08 -4.71 -4.30
CA PRO A 171 -8.12 -5.76 -5.32
C PRO A 171 -7.95 -5.21 -6.74
N TYR A 172 -7.64 -6.10 -7.68
CA TYR A 172 -7.49 -5.78 -9.09
C TYR A 172 -8.62 -4.89 -9.64
N THR A 173 -8.21 -3.87 -10.39
CA THR A 173 -9.07 -3.06 -11.26
C THR A 173 -8.39 -2.93 -12.63
N ALA A 174 -9.19 -2.72 -13.67
CA ALA A 174 -8.68 -2.63 -15.05
C ALA A 174 -7.70 -1.46 -15.31
N THR A 175 -7.61 -0.49 -14.40
CA THR A 175 -6.82 0.74 -14.56
C THR A 175 -5.56 0.79 -13.70
N ARG A 176 -5.23 -0.28 -12.97
CA ARG A 176 -4.11 -0.26 -12.02
C ARG A 176 -2.76 -0.50 -12.70
N GLN A 177 -1.79 0.38 -12.45
CA GLN A 177 -0.42 0.25 -12.95
C GLN A 177 0.37 -0.79 -12.14
N LEU A 178 1.10 -1.66 -12.85
CA LEU A 178 2.03 -2.62 -12.27
C LEU A 178 3.46 -2.08 -12.29
N VAL A 179 4.31 -2.59 -11.40
CA VAL A 179 5.76 -2.36 -11.49
C VAL A 179 6.30 -3.15 -12.67
N SER A 180 6.93 -2.46 -13.61
CA SER A 180 7.61 -3.10 -14.73
C SER A 180 8.89 -3.77 -14.22
N SER A 181 9.31 -4.85 -14.89
CA SER A 181 10.62 -5.45 -14.65
C SER A 181 11.79 -4.48 -14.93
N ASN A 182 11.52 -3.40 -15.65
CA ASN A 182 12.51 -2.42 -16.12
C ASN A 182 12.51 -1.10 -15.32
N ASP A 183 11.64 -0.94 -14.31
CA ASP A 183 11.63 0.28 -13.49
C ASP A 183 12.91 0.32 -12.64
N SER A 184 13.72 1.38 -12.79
CA SER A 184 15.00 1.53 -12.10
C SER A 184 14.78 1.87 -10.62
N TYR A 185 15.32 1.01 -9.76
CA TYR A 185 15.24 1.10 -8.30
C TYR A 185 16.19 2.19 -7.77
N GLY A 186 15.69 3.09 -6.93
CA GLY A 186 16.52 4.13 -6.28
C GLY A 186 15.80 5.44 -6.02
N GLN A 187 14.69 5.71 -6.71
CA GLN A 187 13.73 6.70 -6.23
C GLN A 187 12.77 6.00 -5.30
N LEU A 188 12.37 6.66 -4.20
CA LEU A 188 11.13 6.33 -3.50
C LEU A 188 10.11 5.92 -4.56
N TYR A 189 9.37 4.83 -4.34
CA TYR A 189 8.02 4.79 -4.87
C TYR A 189 7.32 6.00 -4.25
N GLN A 190 7.49 7.15 -4.91
CA GLN A 190 6.41 8.07 -5.07
C GLN A 190 5.39 7.19 -5.77
N ALA A 191 4.24 6.97 -5.12
CA ALA A 191 3.02 6.81 -5.91
C ALA A 191 3.19 7.72 -7.09
N PRO A 192 3.06 7.24 -8.35
CA PRO A 192 3.21 8.13 -9.46
C PRO A 192 2.44 9.36 -9.00
N ALA A 193 3.11 10.51 -9.00
CA ALA A 193 2.40 11.68 -9.44
C ALA A 193 1.95 11.21 -10.82
N THR A 194 0.83 10.45 -10.83
CA THR A 194 -0.15 10.57 -11.85
C THR A 194 -0.17 12.08 -11.96
N PRO A 195 0.27 12.66 -13.09
CA PRO A 195 -0.24 13.98 -13.38
C PRO A 195 -1.72 13.76 -13.12
N VAL A 196 -2.23 14.37 -12.03
CA VAL A 196 -3.58 14.10 -11.55
C VAL A 196 -4.36 14.05 -12.83
N GLU A 197 -4.93 12.89 -13.18
CA GLU A 197 -5.48 12.70 -14.54
C GLU A 197 -6.62 13.70 -14.83
N ASP A 198 -6.89 14.58 -13.86
CA ASP A 198 -7.85 15.64 -13.77
C ASP A 198 -7.30 16.99 -13.24
N ILE A 199 -6.00 17.35 -13.30
CA ILE A 199 -5.62 18.78 -13.09
C ILE A 199 -6.28 19.65 -14.17
N ASP A 200 -6.44 19.12 -15.39
CA ASP A 200 -7.22 19.77 -16.46
C ASP A 200 -8.75 19.71 -16.23
N MET A 201 -9.24 18.99 -15.20
CA MET A 201 -10.64 18.99 -14.75
C MET A 201 -10.86 19.73 -13.42
N TRP A 202 -9.82 20.30 -12.80
CA TRP A 202 -9.99 21.14 -11.63
C TRP A 202 -10.61 22.46 -12.04
N ASP A 203 -11.65 22.86 -11.32
CA ASP A 203 -12.13 24.24 -11.43
C ASP A 203 -11.05 25.21 -10.92
N GLN A 204 -11.16 26.46 -11.37
CA GLN A 204 -10.19 27.50 -11.01
C GLN A 204 -10.06 27.67 -9.49
N GLU A 205 -11.14 27.38 -8.75
CA GLU A 205 -11.18 27.46 -7.29
C GLU A 205 -10.35 26.36 -6.62
N SER A 206 -10.46 25.11 -7.07
CA SER A 206 -9.66 23.98 -6.58
C SER A 206 -8.18 24.19 -6.83
N LEU A 207 -7.82 24.68 -8.02
CA LEU A 207 -6.43 25.01 -8.36
C LEU A 207 -5.90 26.16 -7.50
N TYR A 208 -6.72 27.17 -7.24
CA TYR A 208 -6.36 28.29 -6.38
C TYR A 208 -6.12 27.85 -4.93
N ILE A 209 -7.03 27.04 -4.37
CA ILE A 209 -6.91 26.51 -3.00
C ILE A 209 -5.65 25.65 -2.88
N TYR A 210 -5.38 24.79 -3.86
CA TYR A 210 -4.21 23.93 -3.87
C TYR A 210 -2.89 24.72 -3.90
N ASN A 211 -2.87 25.90 -4.52
CA ASN A 211 -1.67 26.73 -4.63
C ASN A 211 -1.55 27.81 -3.54
N SER A 212 -2.52 27.93 -2.63
CA SER A 212 -2.59 29.04 -1.66
C SER A 212 -2.65 28.56 -0.20
N PRO A 213 -1.53 28.07 0.38
CA PRO A 213 -1.43 27.89 1.83
C PRO A 213 -1.75 29.18 2.57
N GLY A 214 -2.48 29.09 3.69
CA GLY A 214 -3.00 30.23 4.43
C GLY A 214 -4.39 30.72 3.99
N GLN A 215 -4.94 30.20 2.89
CA GLN A 215 -6.30 30.55 2.45
C GLN A 215 -7.37 29.99 3.39
N THR A 216 -8.46 30.75 3.62
CA THR A 216 -9.62 30.24 4.37
C THR A 216 -10.55 29.49 3.42
N VAL A 217 -10.88 28.25 3.79
CA VAL A 217 -11.64 27.30 2.97
C VAL A 217 -12.67 26.53 3.78
N CYS A 218 -13.67 26.01 3.08
CA CYS A 218 -14.79 25.28 3.64
C CYS A 218 -15.00 23.93 2.95
N LEU A 219 -15.39 22.94 3.74
CA LEU A 219 -15.81 21.61 3.29
C LEU A 219 -17.24 21.37 3.75
N TYR A 220 -18.17 21.18 2.81
CA TYR A 220 -19.52 20.74 3.12
C TYR A 220 -19.59 19.21 3.11
N ASN A 221 -20.16 18.64 4.17
CA ASN A 221 -20.42 17.21 4.27
C ASN A 221 -21.88 16.97 4.69
N GLN A 222 -22.58 16.15 3.92
CA GLN A 222 -23.93 15.71 4.21
C GLN A 222 -23.90 14.23 4.60
N GLU A 223 -24.06 13.95 5.89
CA GLU A 223 -24.20 12.58 6.37
C GLU A 223 -25.61 12.05 6.07
N ASN A 224 -25.73 10.75 5.75
CA ASN A 224 -27.00 10.11 5.37
C ASN A 224 -28.12 10.25 6.42
N THR A 225 -27.79 10.61 7.65
CA THR A 225 -28.70 10.74 8.79
C THR A 225 -29.16 12.18 9.05
N ASN A 226 -28.53 13.19 8.42
CA ASN A 226 -28.81 14.60 8.70
C ASN A 226 -29.16 15.37 7.41
N GLN A 227 -30.43 15.76 7.26
CA GLN A 227 -30.93 16.34 6.00
C GLN A 227 -30.25 17.66 5.61
N LEU A 228 -29.70 18.42 6.57
CA LEU A 228 -29.07 19.71 6.33
C LEU A 228 -27.55 19.65 6.16
N GLY A 229 -26.87 18.60 6.63
CA GLY A 229 -25.41 18.51 6.61
C GLY A 229 -24.69 19.57 7.46
N HIS A 230 -23.36 19.65 7.28
CA HIS A 230 -22.46 20.53 8.02
C HIS A 230 -21.36 21.10 7.12
N THR A 231 -20.97 22.35 7.36
CA THR A 231 -19.76 22.94 6.77
C THR A 231 -18.66 23.06 7.81
N TYR A 232 -17.47 22.60 7.46
CA TYR A 232 -16.25 22.77 8.23
C TYR A 232 -15.44 23.93 7.65
N GLN A 233 -15.14 24.94 8.44
CA GLN A 233 -14.36 26.12 8.02
C GLN A 233 -12.98 26.12 8.70
N GLY A 234 -11.94 26.40 7.92
CA GLY A 234 -10.58 26.44 8.42
C GLY A 234 -9.59 27.09 7.46
N VAL A 235 -8.30 27.02 7.82
CA VAL A 235 -7.20 27.60 7.04
C VAL A 235 -6.35 26.49 6.43
N VAL A 236 -5.99 26.62 5.15
CA VAL A 236 -5.08 25.69 4.47
C VAL A 236 -3.72 25.73 5.15
N GLU A 237 -3.30 24.60 5.72
CA GLU A 237 -2.00 24.47 6.39
C GLU A 237 -0.96 23.85 5.46
N ASN A 238 -1.36 22.82 4.69
CA ASN A 238 -0.46 22.09 3.81
C ASN A 238 -1.24 21.44 2.65
N VAL A 239 -0.58 21.22 1.51
CA VAL A 239 -1.12 20.61 0.31
C VAL A 239 -0.20 19.47 -0.14
N ASN A 240 -0.78 18.32 -0.46
CA ASN A 240 0.00 17.18 -0.94
C ASN A 240 -0.88 16.21 -1.75
N LEU A 241 -0.37 15.76 -2.90
CA LEU A 241 -1.00 14.73 -3.75
C LEU A 241 -2.49 15.01 -4.05
N GLY A 242 -2.83 16.23 -4.49
CA GLY A 242 -4.21 16.63 -4.81
C GLY A 242 -5.16 16.76 -3.62
N LYS A 243 -4.63 16.67 -2.40
CA LYS A 243 -5.38 16.84 -1.15
C LYS A 243 -4.88 18.07 -0.41
N VAL A 244 -5.80 18.71 0.28
CA VAL A 244 -5.59 19.92 1.06
C VAL A 244 -5.84 19.57 2.52
N ARG A 245 -4.85 19.83 3.37
CA ARG A 245 -4.94 19.72 4.82
C ARG A 245 -5.30 21.09 5.38
N VAL A 246 -6.43 21.13 6.07
CA VAL A 246 -7.02 22.36 6.60
C VAL A 246 -7.09 22.27 8.12
N LEU A 247 -6.62 23.31 8.80
CA LEU A 247 -6.85 23.52 10.22
C LEU A 247 -8.26 24.10 10.41
N VAL A 248 -9.21 23.22 10.70
CA VAL A 248 -10.61 23.56 10.92
C VAL A 248 -10.80 24.02 12.36
N THR A 249 -11.35 25.23 12.50
CA THR A 249 -11.64 25.86 13.80
C THR A 249 -13.13 26.05 14.02
N ARG A 250 -13.97 25.86 12.99
CA ARG A 250 -15.41 26.07 13.07
C ARG A 250 -16.17 24.98 12.34
N LYS A 251 -17.26 24.53 12.96
CA LYS A 251 -18.29 23.70 12.33
C LYS A 251 -19.59 24.50 12.28
N LEU A 252 -20.16 24.63 11.10
CA LEU A 252 -21.38 25.37 10.81
C LEU A 252 -22.46 24.39 10.38
N LYS A 253 -23.71 24.68 10.72
CA LYS A 253 -24.87 23.90 10.30
C LYS A 253 -25.24 24.25 8.86
N GLY A 254 -25.57 23.25 8.05
CA GLY A 254 -25.95 23.48 6.66
C GLY A 254 -24.76 23.62 5.71
N ASP A 255 -25.05 23.74 4.41
CA ASP A 255 -24.11 24.27 3.43
C ASP A 255 -24.12 25.80 3.52
N ILE A 256 -23.01 26.40 3.93
CA ILE A 256 -22.93 27.86 4.11
C ILE A 256 -23.20 28.68 2.84
N ARG A 257 -23.09 28.07 1.65
CA ARG A 257 -23.37 28.74 0.37
C ARG A 257 -24.86 28.99 0.16
N THR A 258 -25.71 28.19 0.83
CA THR A 258 -27.18 28.24 0.68
C THR A 258 -27.90 28.40 2.02
N ALA A 259 -27.20 28.32 3.14
CA ALA A 259 -27.76 28.47 4.46
C ALA A 259 -28.29 29.90 4.68
N PRO A 260 -29.53 30.08 5.18
CA PRO A 260 -30.12 31.40 5.41
C PRO A 260 -29.45 32.13 6.60
N THR A 261 -28.86 31.40 7.53
CA THR A 261 -28.18 31.92 8.72
C THR A 261 -27.01 31.02 9.11
N LEU A 262 -25.87 31.62 9.47
CA LEU A 262 -24.67 30.91 9.92
C LEU A 262 -24.82 30.50 11.40
N GLU A 263 -25.19 29.25 11.65
CA GLU A 263 -25.31 28.68 12.99
C GLU A 263 -24.04 27.87 13.34
N LEU A 264 -23.26 28.35 14.32
CA LEU A 264 -22.10 27.63 14.83
C LEU A 264 -22.54 26.43 15.65
N GLN A 265 -21.99 25.27 15.35
CA GLN A 265 -22.24 24.05 16.09
C GLN A 265 -21.10 23.72 17.03
N HIS A 266 -21.46 23.08 18.13
CA HIS A 266 -20.47 22.56 19.08
C HIS A 266 -19.54 21.59 18.37
N TRP A 267 -18.23 21.86 18.46
CA TRP A 267 -17.16 21.14 17.79
C TRP A 267 -15.88 21.25 18.64
N HIS A 268 -14.80 20.64 18.17
CA HIS A 268 -13.46 20.80 18.73
C HIS A 268 -12.92 22.22 18.48
N ASP A 269 -12.09 22.74 19.39
CA ASP A 269 -11.44 24.05 19.22
C ASP A 269 -10.56 24.12 17.96
N ARG A 270 -9.98 22.98 17.58
CA ARG A 270 -9.17 22.78 16.37
C ARG A 270 -9.16 21.32 15.96
N ALA A 271 -9.31 21.07 14.67
CA ALA A 271 -9.18 19.73 14.07
C ALA A 271 -8.53 19.83 12.69
N TYR A 272 -7.75 18.83 12.31
CA TYR A 272 -7.23 18.75 10.96
C TYR A 272 -8.14 17.90 10.09
N ILE A 273 -8.56 18.44 8.96
CA ILE A 273 -9.29 17.69 7.93
C ILE A 273 -8.45 17.69 6.67
N THR A 274 -8.22 16.49 6.12
CA THR A 274 -7.53 16.30 4.85
C THR A 274 -8.52 15.74 3.85
N ALA A 275 -8.82 16.49 2.80
CA ALA A 275 -9.74 16.08 1.73
C ALA A 275 -9.20 16.52 0.36
N PRO A 276 -9.68 15.94 -0.76
CA PRO A 276 -9.33 16.38 -2.11
C PRO A 276 -9.56 17.88 -2.31
N ALA A 277 -8.74 18.55 -3.12
CA ALA A 277 -8.85 19.99 -3.39
C ALA A 277 -10.26 20.40 -3.83
N GLN A 278 -10.86 19.61 -4.74
CA GLN A 278 -12.23 19.80 -5.25
C GLN A 278 -13.36 19.61 -4.24
N SER A 279 -13.06 19.08 -3.05
CA SER A 279 -14.04 19.01 -1.96
C SER A 279 -14.10 20.30 -1.15
N TRP A 280 -13.09 21.16 -1.29
CA TRP A 280 -13.01 22.45 -0.63
C TRP A 280 -13.49 23.56 -1.56
N PHE A 281 -14.03 24.61 -0.97
CA PHE A 281 -14.32 25.88 -1.66
C PHE A 281 -13.84 27.04 -0.79
N VAL A 282 -13.56 28.19 -1.40
CA VAL A 282 -13.12 29.38 -0.68
C VAL A 282 -14.29 29.94 0.12
N CYS A 283 -14.05 30.18 1.41
CA CYS A 283 -15.04 30.81 2.27
C CYS A 283 -14.34 31.77 3.23
N GLY A 284 -14.54 33.05 3.03
CA GLY A 284 -13.88 34.11 3.79
C GLY A 284 -14.59 35.42 3.58
#